data_AF-A0A397UMH7-F1
#
_entry.id   AF-A0A397UMH7-F1
#
_cell.length_a   1.000
_cell.length_b   1.000
_cell.length_c   1.000
_cell.angle_alpha   90.00
_cell.angle_beta   90.00
_cell.angle_gamma   90.00
#
_symmetry.space_group_name_H-M   'P 1'
#
loop_
_entity.id
_entity.type
_entity.pdbx_description
1 polymer ?
#
loop_
_entity_poly.entity_id
_entity_poly.type
_entity_poly.pdbx_seq_one_letter_code
_entity_poly.pdbx_strand_id
1 'polypeptide(L)'
;MLNAQDELINNNGEPIMIESTKIKMNFVKFLRFRKSPSGIVYGISTQDILIKKSYLQMIEKIEYDRVHHDKTGCIIIGSPGIGKTHFSLYLAFYITRRYNLVDIVYEQFFLGRSRVLHIKPNKSTTRILDLACEFPKDNFYIADSVIPAPCKTVFTFLVTTPKSGRWHEFAKVRRTRKYYAPIWTEEEIWDVWNVLYKTKILESRVKELISRWGCIPRRIFDEYNDEPEVDYIVSQCNAYAYLKNDGGDLDDNYSGQAIHIIPNSDFTDKTYVPASTEICEALFKHYKNHKQDIIVKIIRNFARGAGGTLAERFFEMFAHDILRKGATFTVRRLIKDGIKQPEEELHLHNLPLNQFRNIIEITPGYYNIPEDANFESVDAIAPQRNESHHLYQITTAETHDIKVNGLSKLENNLKGLPIHLYFVVPNFGDTFNNFRLQKYVTSENIEYSEWHLTHTEWIRNNVIQYVLLVNLPYITY
;
A
#
# COMPACT_ATOMS: atom_id res chain seq x y z
N MET A 1 -11.07 15.55 -23.95
CA MET A 1 -10.52 14.22 -24.29
C MET A 1 -9.00 14.30 -24.20
N LEU A 2 -8.25 13.20 -24.31
CA LEU A 2 -6.81 13.27 -24.59
C LEU A 2 -6.57 12.86 -26.05
N ASN A 3 -5.57 13.45 -26.70
CA ASN A 3 -5.08 12.93 -27.97
C ASN A 3 -4.06 11.78 -27.76
N ALA A 4 -3.50 11.24 -28.85
CA ALA A 4 -2.55 10.15 -28.81
C ALA A 4 -1.20 10.51 -28.12
N GLN A 5 -1.01 11.78 -27.74
CA GLN A 5 0.19 12.30 -27.08
C GLN A 5 -0.09 12.66 -25.61
N ASP A 6 -1.20 12.16 -25.04
CA ASP A 6 -1.69 12.44 -23.69
C ASP A 6 -2.01 13.93 -23.44
N GLU A 7 -2.21 14.73 -24.51
CA GLU A 7 -2.52 16.17 -24.40
C GLU A 7 -4.03 16.39 -24.22
N LEU A 8 -4.41 17.27 -23.28
CA LEU A 8 -5.80 17.64 -23.04
C LEU A 8 -6.34 18.38 -24.26
N ILE A 9 -7.42 17.86 -24.85
CA ILE A 9 -8.11 18.45 -26.01
C ILE A 9 -9.60 18.73 -25.72
N ASN A 10 -10.11 19.80 -26.32
CA ASN A 10 -11.54 20.11 -26.43
C ASN A 10 -12.28 19.06 -27.26
N ASN A 11 -13.62 19.06 -27.21
CA ASN A 11 -14.44 18.11 -27.98
C ASN A 11 -14.28 18.25 -29.50
N ASN A 12 -13.82 19.40 -29.98
CA ASN A 12 -13.49 19.69 -31.37
C ASN A 12 -12.06 19.25 -31.77
N GLY A 13 -11.27 18.70 -30.84
CA GLY A 13 -9.91 18.22 -31.10
C GLY A 13 -8.79 19.23 -30.79
N GLU A 14 -9.12 20.46 -30.40
CA GLU A 14 -8.10 21.49 -30.13
C GLU A 14 -7.42 21.31 -28.77
N PRO A 15 -6.09 21.47 -28.66
CA PRO A 15 -5.37 21.35 -27.39
C PRO A 15 -5.74 22.49 -26.42
N ILE A 16 -5.91 22.12 -25.14
CA ILE A 16 -6.11 23.05 -24.03
C ILE A 16 -4.73 23.49 -23.53
N MET A 17 -4.54 24.80 -23.45
CA MET A 17 -3.29 25.44 -23.10
C MET A 17 -3.40 26.14 -21.73
N ILE A 18 -2.40 25.98 -20.86
CA ILE A 18 -2.18 26.83 -19.69
C ILE A 18 -0.81 27.47 -19.87
N GLU A 19 -0.73 28.80 -19.76
CA GLU A 19 0.53 29.55 -19.90
C GLU A 19 1.32 29.23 -21.19
N SER A 20 0.60 28.96 -22.28
CA SER A 20 1.15 28.60 -23.61
C SER A 20 1.81 27.22 -23.70
N THR A 21 1.71 26.40 -22.65
CA THR A 21 2.11 24.98 -22.66
C THR A 21 0.89 24.09 -22.81
N LYS A 22 1.03 23.04 -23.64
CA LYS A 22 0.02 22.00 -23.78
C LYS A 22 -0.06 21.20 -22.48
N ILE A 23 -1.26 21.04 -21.94
CA ILE A 23 -1.46 20.24 -20.74
C ILE A 23 -1.35 18.77 -21.13
N LYS A 24 -0.35 18.07 -20.61
CA LYS A 24 -0.33 16.61 -20.60
C LYS A 24 -0.93 16.13 -19.30
N MET A 25 -1.82 15.14 -19.35
CA MET A 25 -2.45 14.59 -18.13
C MET A 25 -2.28 13.08 -18.09
N ASN A 26 -2.00 12.53 -16.91
CA ASN A 26 -1.93 11.09 -16.69
C ASN A 26 -3.32 10.42 -16.53
N PHE A 27 -4.40 11.18 -16.72
CA PHE A 27 -5.78 10.69 -16.75
C PHE A 27 -6.60 11.32 -17.88
N VAL A 28 -7.51 10.54 -18.43
CA VAL A 28 -8.42 10.95 -19.49
C VAL A 28 -9.69 11.52 -18.88
N LYS A 29 -9.99 12.80 -19.19
CA LYS A 29 -11.36 13.31 -19.03
C LYS A 29 -12.25 12.62 -20.06
N PHE A 30 -13.09 11.70 -19.57
CA PHE A 30 -13.79 10.72 -20.37
C PHE A 30 -15.23 11.11 -20.69
N LEU A 31 -15.99 11.58 -19.70
CA LEU A 31 -17.40 11.97 -19.87
C LEU A 31 -17.71 13.23 -19.09
N ARG A 32 -18.54 14.11 -19.67
CA ARG A 32 -19.18 15.23 -18.96
C ARG A 32 -20.70 15.03 -18.98
N PHE A 33 -21.30 14.74 -17.83
CA PHE A 33 -22.75 14.66 -17.71
C PHE A 33 -23.36 16.07 -17.84
N ARG A 34 -24.49 16.18 -18.55
CA ARG A 34 -25.22 17.47 -18.69
C ARG A 34 -25.74 18.00 -17.35
N LYS A 35 -26.01 17.11 -16.40
CA LYS A 35 -26.37 17.38 -15.00
C LYS A 35 -25.69 16.34 -14.14
N SER A 36 -25.38 16.66 -12.89
CA SER A 36 -24.89 15.64 -11.95
C SER A 36 -25.91 14.49 -11.88
N PRO A 37 -25.48 13.22 -11.98
CA PRO A 37 -26.41 12.10 -12.09
C PRO A 37 -27.26 11.97 -10.82
N SER A 38 -28.57 12.23 -10.92
CA SER A 38 -29.52 11.95 -9.86
C SER A 38 -29.86 10.46 -9.85
N GLY A 39 -29.07 9.67 -9.12
CA GLY A 39 -29.44 8.35 -8.64
C GLY A 39 -29.32 7.18 -9.62
N ILE A 40 -29.19 7.36 -10.94
CA ILE A 40 -29.04 6.20 -11.87
C ILE A 40 -27.68 5.51 -11.67
N VAL A 41 -26.62 6.29 -11.44
CA VAL A 41 -25.30 5.78 -11.08
C VAL A 41 -24.84 6.47 -9.80
N TYR A 42 -24.74 5.70 -8.72
CA TYR A 42 -24.42 6.23 -7.39
C TYR A 42 -22.92 6.40 -7.18
N GLY A 43 -22.53 7.34 -6.30
CA GLY A 43 -21.13 7.60 -5.96
C GLY A 43 -20.40 8.48 -6.98
N ILE A 44 -21.14 9.15 -7.88
CA ILE A 44 -20.61 10.14 -8.81
C ILE A 44 -21.08 11.52 -8.35
N SER A 45 -20.20 12.26 -7.69
CA SER A 45 -20.46 13.62 -7.21
C SER A 45 -20.29 14.67 -8.31
N THR A 46 -19.57 14.33 -9.39
CA THR A 46 -19.14 15.29 -10.42
C THR A 46 -19.80 15.03 -11.77
N GLN A 47 -19.87 16.07 -12.59
CA GLN A 47 -20.25 15.89 -14.00
C GLN A 47 -19.13 15.23 -14.81
N ASP A 48 -17.88 15.35 -14.36
CA ASP A 48 -16.71 14.90 -15.10
C ASP A 48 -16.21 13.55 -14.58
N ILE A 49 -16.25 12.52 -15.44
CA ILE A 49 -15.60 11.24 -15.16
C ILE A 49 -14.16 11.32 -15.64
N LEU A 50 -13.23 11.10 -14.71
CA LEU A 50 -11.79 11.01 -14.96
C LEU A 50 -11.36 9.54 -14.90
N ILE A 51 -10.56 9.10 -15.87
CA ILE A 51 -10.07 7.72 -15.96
C ILE A 51 -8.55 7.73 -16.03
N LYS A 52 -7.92 7.06 -15.07
CA LYS A 52 -6.47 6.98 -14.98
C LYS A 52 -5.85 6.17 -16.11
N LYS A 53 -4.63 6.49 -16.51
CA LYS A 53 -3.86 5.68 -17.47
C LYS A 53 -3.69 4.23 -17.02
N SER A 54 -3.49 4.00 -15.71
CA SER A 54 -3.37 2.64 -15.16
C SER A 54 -4.63 1.79 -15.31
N TYR A 55 -5.81 2.42 -15.36
CA TYR A 55 -7.06 1.70 -15.63
C TYR A 55 -7.19 1.27 -17.08
N LEU A 56 -6.61 2.04 -18.02
CA LEU A 56 -6.52 1.64 -19.42
C LEU A 56 -5.56 0.45 -19.58
N GLN A 57 -4.38 0.52 -18.96
CA GLN A 57 -3.41 -0.59 -18.93
C GLN A 57 -4.02 -1.87 -18.33
N MET A 58 -4.81 -1.73 -17.27
CA MET A 58 -5.52 -2.87 -16.67
C MET A 58 -6.56 -3.47 -17.64
N ILE A 59 -7.29 -2.66 -18.44
CA ILE A 59 -8.19 -3.17 -19.48
C ILE A 59 -7.42 -3.99 -20.51
N GLU A 60 -6.28 -3.48 -20.99
CA GLU A 60 -5.42 -4.20 -21.95
C GLU A 60 -4.99 -5.56 -21.41
N LYS A 61 -4.57 -5.60 -20.15
CA LYS A 61 -4.19 -6.83 -19.46
C LYS A 61 -5.35 -7.81 -19.32
N ILE A 62 -6.53 -7.32 -18.94
CA ILE A 62 -7.74 -8.15 -18.82
C ILE A 62 -8.13 -8.74 -20.18
N GLU A 63 -8.07 -7.95 -21.26
CA GLU A 63 -8.37 -8.41 -22.62
C GLU A 63 -7.38 -9.47 -23.11
N TYR A 64 -6.08 -9.24 -22.88
CA TYR A 64 -5.05 -10.22 -23.17
C TYR A 64 -5.33 -11.55 -22.46
N ASP A 65 -5.62 -11.49 -21.16
CA ASP A 65 -5.89 -12.68 -20.36
C ASP A 65 -7.19 -13.39 -20.77
N ARG A 66 -8.24 -12.64 -21.11
CA ARG A 66 -9.51 -13.17 -21.60
C ARG A 66 -9.33 -14.00 -22.87
N VAL A 67 -8.55 -13.50 -23.82
CA VAL A 67 -8.33 -14.18 -25.12
C VAL A 67 -7.40 -15.39 -24.97
N HIS A 68 -6.36 -15.30 -24.13
CA HIS A 68 -5.28 -16.30 -24.10
C HIS A 68 -5.35 -17.31 -22.95
N HIS A 69 -6.18 -17.08 -21.93
CA HIS A 69 -6.20 -17.92 -20.71
C HIS A 69 -7.59 -18.49 -20.39
N ASP A 70 -8.48 -18.55 -21.38
CA ASP A 70 -9.83 -19.14 -21.30
C ASP A 70 -10.59 -18.74 -20.02
N LYS A 71 -10.60 -17.43 -19.75
CA LYS A 71 -11.27 -16.84 -18.60
C LYS A 71 -12.69 -16.43 -18.97
N THR A 72 -13.65 -16.77 -18.10
CA THR A 72 -15.07 -16.44 -18.28
C THR A 72 -15.54 -15.27 -17.42
N GLY A 73 -14.60 -14.67 -16.68
CA GLY A 73 -14.82 -13.44 -15.94
C GLY A 73 -13.56 -12.98 -15.20
N CYS A 74 -13.65 -11.82 -14.56
CA CYS A 74 -12.63 -11.30 -13.68
C CYS A 74 -13.21 -10.58 -12.47
N ILE A 75 -12.36 -10.39 -11.46
CA ILE A 75 -12.67 -9.69 -10.23
C ILE A 75 -11.68 -8.53 -10.10
N ILE A 76 -12.16 -7.30 -10.09
CA ILE A 76 -11.37 -6.08 -9.92
C ILE A 76 -11.60 -5.58 -8.50
N ILE A 77 -10.57 -5.69 -7.67
CA ILE A 77 -10.57 -5.32 -6.25
C ILE A 77 -9.73 -4.06 -6.08
N GLY A 78 -10.11 -3.14 -5.19
CA GLY A 78 -9.21 -2.04 -4.83
C GLY A 78 -9.72 -1.23 -3.66
N SER A 79 -8.86 -0.37 -3.12
CA SER A 79 -9.15 0.48 -1.96
C SER A 79 -10.45 1.29 -2.14
N PRO A 80 -11.29 1.45 -1.11
CA PRO A 80 -12.46 2.33 -1.15
C PRO A 80 -12.10 3.76 -1.60
N GLY A 81 -12.98 4.42 -2.37
CA GLY A 81 -12.79 5.83 -2.75
C GLY A 81 -11.85 6.13 -3.93
N ILE A 82 -11.22 5.13 -4.55
CA ILE A 82 -10.29 5.35 -5.69
C ILE A 82 -10.94 5.60 -7.05
N GLY A 83 -12.27 5.57 -7.14
CA GLY A 83 -13.00 5.78 -8.41
C GLY A 83 -13.35 4.50 -9.19
N LYS A 84 -13.39 3.32 -8.54
CA LYS A 84 -13.76 2.05 -9.21
C LYS A 84 -15.13 2.09 -9.91
N THR A 85 -16.11 2.78 -9.34
CA THR A 85 -17.42 2.95 -9.98
C THR A 85 -17.36 3.85 -11.22
N HIS A 86 -16.51 4.87 -11.22
CA HIS A 86 -16.25 5.67 -12.42
C HIS A 86 -15.58 4.80 -13.50
N PHE A 87 -14.67 3.92 -13.10
CA PHE A 87 -14.04 2.94 -13.98
C PHE A 87 -15.02 1.89 -14.53
N SER A 88 -15.95 1.36 -13.73
CA SER A 88 -16.94 0.37 -14.19
C SER A 88 -17.83 0.92 -15.30
N LEU A 89 -18.14 2.22 -15.27
CA LEU A 89 -18.86 2.91 -16.35
C LEU A 89 -18.01 3.12 -17.59
N TYR A 90 -16.74 3.49 -17.43
CA TYR A 90 -15.81 3.56 -18.55
C TYR A 90 -15.68 2.20 -19.23
N LEU A 91 -15.60 1.13 -18.44
CA LEU A 91 -15.56 -0.23 -18.95
C LEU A 91 -16.83 -0.57 -19.74
N ALA A 92 -18.01 -0.21 -19.25
CA ALA A 92 -19.26 -0.37 -20.00
C ALA A 92 -19.19 0.34 -21.36
N PHE A 93 -18.75 1.61 -21.38
CA PHE A 93 -18.57 2.35 -22.63
C PHE A 93 -17.55 1.68 -23.56
N TYR A 94 -16.39 1.27 -23.04
CA TYR A 94 -15.36 0.59 -23.81
C TYR A 94 -15.94 -0.66 -24.50
N ILE A 95 -16.70 -1.49 -23.76
CA ILE A 95 -17.37 -2.68 -24.30
C ILE A 95 -18.37 -2.30 -25.39
N THR A 96 -19.19 -1.24 -25.23
CA THR A 96 -20.13 -0.83 -26.30
C THR A 96 -19.45 -0.46 -27.62
N ARG A 97 -18.18 -0.04 -27.56
CA ARG A 97 -17.39 0.33 -28.74
C ARG A 97 -16.65 -0.85 -29.33
N ARG A 98 -16.05 -1.69 -28.47
CA ARG A 98 -15.24 -2.84 -28.87
C ARG A 98 -16.08 -4.02 -29.34
N TYR A 99 -17.22 -4.27 -28.68
CA TYR A 99 -18.13 -5.39 -28.89
C TYR A 99 -19.54 -4.88 -29.24
N ASN A 100 -19.62 -4.12 -30.34
CA ASN A 100 -20.82 -3.38 -30.75
C ASN A 100 -22.03 -4.24 -31.18
N LEU A 101 -21.93 -5.57 -31.16
CA LEU A 101 -23.01 -6.52 -31.48
C LEU A 101 -23.52 -7.30 -30.26
N VAL A 102 -22.96 -7.05 -29.07
CA VAL A 102 -23.25 -7.83 -27.86
C VAL A 102 -23.98 -6.95 -26.84
N ASP A 103 -25.00 -7.51 -26.20
CA ASP A 103 -25.70 -6.85 -25.09
C ASP A 103 -24.77 -6.66 -23.90
N ILE A 104 -25.00 -5.60 -23.12
CA ILE A 104 -24.31 -5.37 -21.84
C ILE A 104 -25.35 -5.28 -20.74
N VAL A 105 -25.14 -6.04 -19.67
CA VAL A 105 -25.85 -5.86 -18.41
C VAL A 105 -24.92 -5.15 -17.44
N TYR A 106 -25.32 -3.99 -16.95
CA TYR A 106 -24.62 -3.25 -15.91
C TYR A 106 -25.47 -3.23 -14.65
N GLU A 107 -24.95 -3.77 -13.56
CA GLU A 107 -25.63 -3.84 -12.28
C GLU A 107 -24.85 -3.12 -11.20
N GLN A 108 -25.54 -2.31 -10.39
CA GLN A 108 -24.95 -1.56 -9.29
C GLN A 108 -25.80 -1.66 -8.02
N PHE A 109 -25.14 -1.81 -6.87
CA PHE A 109 -25.81 -1.77 -5.56
C PHE A 109 -26.08 -0.32 -5.11
N PHE A 110 -27.33 -0.01 -4.75
CA PHE A 110 -27.74 1.32 -4.30
C PHE A 110 -28.87 1.31 -3.26
N LEU A 111 -28.68 1.97 -2.11
CA LEU A 111 -29.70 2.12 -1.04
C LEU A 111 -30.44 0.82 -0.71
N GLY A 112 -29.71 -0.27 -0.56
CA GLY A 112 -30.29 -1.58 -0.24
C GLY A 112 -30.98 -2.31 -1.40
N ARG A 113 -30.89 -1.79 -2.63
CA ARG A 113 -31.47 -2.42 -3.83
C ARG A 113 -30.47 -2.46 -4.98
N SER A 114 -30.56 -3.50 -5.79
CA SER A 114 -29.80 -3.56 -7.04
C SER A 114 -30.47 -2.73 -8.14
N ARG A 115 -29.68 -1.99 -8.92
CA ARG A 115 -30.10 -1.26 -10.12
C ARG A 115 -29.43 -1.88 -11.33
N VAL A 116 -30.24 -2.26 -12.30
CA VAL A 116 -29.79 -3.07 -13.44
C VAL A 116 -30.15 -2.34 -14.72
N LEU A 117 -29.14 -2.15 -15.57
CA LEU A 117 -29.25 -1.52 -16.86
C LEU A 117 -28.91 -2.54 -17.93
N HIS A 118 -29.78 -2.66 -18.92
CA HIS A 118 -29.55 -3.40 -20.14
C HIS A 118 -29.25 -2.42 -21.27
N ILE A 119 -28.04 -2.52 -21.83
CA ILE A 119 -27.56 -1.69 -22.92
C ILE A 119 -27.47 -2.58 -24.16
N LYS A 120 -28.30 -2.29 -25.16
CA LYS A 120 -28.36 -3.03 -26.42
C LYS A 120 -27.29 -2.55 -27.42
N PRO A 121 -26.97 -3.33 -28.48
CA PRO A 121 -26.06 -2.94 -29.57
C PRO A 121 -26.34 -1.57 -30.19
N ASN A 122 -27.62 -1.20 -30.33
CA ASN A 122 -28.04 0.11 -30.83
C ASN A 122 -27.88 1.26 -29.80
N LYS A 123 -27.27 0.97 -28.65
CA LYS A 123 -27.05 1.87 -27.50
C LYS A 123 -28.32 2.33 -26.80
N SER A 124 -29.46 1.70 -27.08
CA SER A 124 -30.66 1.91 -26.27
C SER A 124 -30.44 1.29 -24.90
N THR A 125 -30.73 2.06 -23.85
CA THR A 125 -30.56 1.63 -22.46
C THR A 125 -31.92 1.52 -21.79
N THR A 126 -32.21 0.36 -21.21
CA THR A 126 -33.44 0.10 -20.45
C THR A 126 -33.11 -0.40 -19.06
N ARG A 127 -33.92 -0.04 -18.07
CA ARG A 127 -33.78 -0.57 -16.70
C ARG A 127 -34.48 -1.92 -16.62
N ILE A 128 -33.79 -2.93 -16.10
CA ILE A 128 -34.37 -4.24 -15.77
C ILE A 128 -34.87 -4.19 -14.32
N LEU A 129 -36.06 -4.73 -14.07
CA LEU A 129 -36.64 -4.85 -12.73
C LEU A 129 -36.37 -6.23 -12.10
N ASP A 130 -36.23 -7.27 -12.91
CA ASP A 130 -35.97 -8.65 -12.45
C ASP A 130 -34.94 -9.36 -13.36
N LEU A 131 -33.77 -9.71 -12.78
CA LEU A 131 -32.73 -10.48 -13.50
C LEU A 131 -33.17 -11.90 -13.83
N ALA A 132 -34.09 -12.51 -13.07
CA ALA A 132 -34.44 -13.92 -13.25
C ALA A 132 -35.22 -14.17 -14.55
N CYS A 133 -35.96 -13.17 -15.04
CA CYS A 133 -36.82 -13.31 -16.22
C CYS A 133 -36.27 -12.62 -17.49
N GLU A 134 -35.41 -11.61 -17.36
CA GLU A 134 -35.02 -10.74 -18.48
C GLU A 134 -33.52 -10.79 -18.84
N PHE A 135 -32.75 -11.74 -18.29
CA PHE A 135 -31.30 -11.77 -18.53
C PHE A 135 -30.98 -12.18 -19.99
N PRO A 136 -30.39 -11.29 -20.81
CA PRO A 136 -30.02 -11.63 -22.17
C PRO A 136 -28.98 -12.77 -22.17
N LYS A 137 -29.03 -13.68 -23.14
CA LYS A 137 -27.98 -14.70 -23.28
C LYS A 137 -26.76 -14.08 -23.94
N ASP A 138 -25.58 -14.64 -23.63
CA ASP A 138 -24.31 -14.28 -24.27
C ASP A 138 -23.98 -12.78 -24.21
N ASN A 139 -24.32 -12.12 -23.10
CA ASN A 139 -24.00 -10.71 -22.84
C ASN A 139 -22.66 -10.54 -22.10
N PHE A 140 -22.15 -9.31 -22.11
CA PHE A 140 -21.16 -8.86 -21.12
C PHE A 140 -21.87 -8.38 -19.86
N TYR A 141 -21.42 -8.84 -18.70
CA TYR A 141 -22.03 -8.46 -17.43
C TYR A 141 -21.03 -7.71 -16.55
N ILE A 142 -21.37 -6.49 -16.13
CA ILE A 142 -20.60 -5.70 -15.18
C ILE A 142 -21.39 -5.64 -13.87
N ALA A 143 -20.84 -6.25 -12.83
CA ALA A 143 -21.34 -6.25 -11.47
C ALA A 143 -20.53 -5.25 -10.64
N ASP A 144 -21.06 -4.05 -10.40
CA ASP A 144 -20.44 -3.03 -9.54
C ASP A 144 -20.98 -3.13 -8.11
N SER A 145 -20.11 -3.59 -7.21
CA SER A 145 -20.38 -3.67 -5.77
C SER A 145 -21.57 -4.57 -5.39
N VAL A 146 -21.99 -5.46 -6.29
CA VAL A 146 -23.01 -6.50 -6.12
C VAL A 146 -22.40 -7.89 -6.20
N ILE A 147 -23.10 -8.90 -5.65
CA ILE A 147 -22.78 -10.31 -5.91
C ILE A 147 -23.25 -10.63 -7.34
N PRO A 148 -22.37 -11.08 -8.24
CA PRO A 148 -22.79 -11.42 -9.60
C PRO A 148 -23.84 -12.52 -9.63
N ALA A 149 -24.90 -12.32 -10.40
CA ALA A 149 -25.90 -13.35 -10.62
C ALA A 149 -25.29 -14.60 -11.31
N PRO A 150 -25.76 -15.83 -11.00
CA PRO A 150 -25.29 -17.07 -11.60
C PRO A 150 -25.88 -17.26 -13.01
N CYS A 151 -25.53 -16.38 -13.94
CA CYS A 151 -26.09 -16.32 -15.30
C CYS A 151 -25.03 -16.64 -16.37
N LYS A 152 -25.43 -17.26 -17.49
CA LYS A 152 -24.47 -17.53 -18.58
C LYS A 152 -24.17 -16.23 -19.35
N THR A 153 -22.90 -15.81 -19.33
CA THR A 153 -22.40 -14.57 -19.97
C THR A 153 -21.21 -14.88 -20.86
N VAL A 154 -20.93 -14.02 -21.85
CA VAL A 154 -19.66 -14.04 -22.59
C VAL A 154 -18.49 -13.78 -21.63
N PHE A 155 -18.62 -12.76 -20.79
CA PHE A 155 -17.64 -12.44 -19.77
C PHE A 155 -18.29 -11.62 -18.66
N THR A 156 -17.93 -11.89 -17.40
CA THR A 156 -18.41 -11.13 -16.24
C THR A 156 -17.27 -10.35 -15.58
N PHE A 157 -17.46 -9.05 -15.39
CA PHE A 157 -16.59 -8.18 -14.61
C PHE A 157 -17.24 -7.92 -13.25
N LEU A 158 -16.61 -8.39 -12.18
CA LEU A 158 -16.98 -8.00 -10.83
C LEU A 158 -16.06 -6.87 -10.37
N VAL A 159 -16.59 -5.67 -10.18
CA VAL A 159 -15.84 -4.51 -9.64
C VAL A 159 -16.28 -4.29 -8.21
N THR A 160 -15.37 -4.42 -7.24
CA THR A 160 -15.75 -4.37 -5.82
C THR A 160 -14.65 -3.82 -4.93
N THR A 161 -15.05 -3.33 -3.76
CA THR A 161 -14.16 -3.22 -2.61
C THR A 161 -13.74 -4.62 -2.12
N PRO A 162 -12.69 -4.73 -1.29
CA PRO A 162 -12.25 -6.00 -0.72
C PRO A 162 -13.31 -6.50 0.27
N LYS A 163 -14.34 -7.17 -0.23
CA LYS A 163 -15.40 -7.77 0.56
C LYS A 163 -15.55 -9.20 0.07
N SER A 164 -14.97 -10.16 0.79
CA SER A 164 -14.98 -11.60 0.45
C SER A 164 -16.38 -12.11 0.12
N GLY A 165 -17.38 -11.75 0.92
CA GLY A 165 -18.78 -12.11 0.67
C GLY A 165 -19.34 -11.69 -0.70
N ARG A 166 -18.70 -10.74 -1.40
CA ARG A 166 -19.11 -10.30 -2.75
C ARG A 166 -18.50 -11.11 -3.89
N TRP A 167 -17.32 -11.69 -3.68
CA TRP A 167 -16.54 -12.30 -4.76
C TRP A 167 -16.18 -13.76 -4.55
N HIS A 168 -16.21 -14.27 -3.31
CA HIS A 168 -15.71 -15.62 -2.98
C HIS A 168 -16.46 -16.72 -3.72
N GLU A 169 -17.80 -16.66 -3.75
CA GLU A 169 -18.61 -17.63 -4.49
C GLU A 169 -18.45 -17.49 -6.01
N PHE A 170 -18.35 -16.26 -6.51
CA PHE A 170 -18.06 -16.02 -7.92
C PHE A 170 -16.70 -16.58 -8.35
N ALA A 171 -15.69 -16.49 -7.47
CA ALA A 171 -14.36 -17.03 -7.71
C ALA A 171 -14.32 -18.57 -7.76
N LYS A 172 -15.15 -19.26 -6.96
CA LYS A 172 -15.24 -20.73 -6.93
C LYS A 172 -15.88 -21.32 -8.18
N VAL A 173 -16.92 -20.66 -8.69
CA VAL A 173 -17.81 -21.22 -9.72
C VAL A 173 -17.29 -21.00 -11.13
N ARG A 174 -16.39 -20.02 -11.35
CA ARG A 174 -15.92 -19.63 -12.70
C ARG A 174 -14.39 -19.60 -12.80
N ARG A 175 -13.89 -19.80 -14.03
CA ARG A 175 -12.48 -19.56 -14.42
C ARG A 175 -12.18 -18.06 -14.39
N THR A 176 -12.14 -17.48 -13.19
CA THR A 176 -11.96 -16.05 -12.96
C THR A 176 -10.51 -15.73 -12.66
N ARG A 177 -10.10 -14.51 -12.98
CA ARG A 177 -8.82 -13.94 -12.55
C ARG A 177 -9.08 -12.69 -11.71
N LYS A 178 -8.30 -12.52 -10.64
CA LYS A 178 -8.34 -11.33 -9.80
C LYS A 178 -7.36 -10.28 -10.36
N TYR A 179 -7.76 -9.03 -10.29
CA TYR A 179 -6.96 -7.86 -10.59
C TYR A 179 -7.12 -6.84 -9.46
N TYR A 180 -6.06 -6.11 -9.17
CA TYR A 180 -6.02 -5.10 -8.12
C TYR A 180 -5.88 -3.70 -8.74
N ALA A 181 -6.87 -2.86 -8.48
CA ALA A 181 -6.95 -1.50 -8.98
C ALA A 181 -6.04 -0.56 -8.15
N PRO A 182 -5.09 0.15 -8.79
CA PRO A 182 -4.15 1.01 -8.07
C PRO A 182 -4.82 2.26 -7.50
N ILE A 183 -4.32 2.72 -6.35
CA ILE A 183 -4.59 4.07 -5.81
C ILE A 183 -4.03 5.15 -6.74
N TRP A 184 -4.40 6.42 -6.52
CA TRP A 184 -3.90 7.51 -7.35
C TRP A 184 -2.44 7.83 -7.01
N THR A 185 -1.69 8.40 -7.95
CA THR A 185 -0.38 9.01 -7.66
C THR A 185 -0.56 10.43 -7.16
N GLU A 186 0.45 10.99 -6.48
CA GLU A 186 0.41 12.40 -6.09
C GLU A 186 0.28 13.32 -7.30
N GLU A 187 0.99 13.03 -8.39
CA GLU A 187 0.89 13.78 -9.65
C GLU A 187 -0.55 13.80 -10.18
N GLU A 188 -1.23 12.63 -10.22
CA GLU A 188 -2.63 12.55 -10.64
C GLU A 188 -3.55 13.38 -9.73
N ILE A 189 -3.30 13.39 -8.40
CA ILE A 189 -4.07 14.23 -7.46
C ILE A 189 -3.84 15.71 -7.72
N TRP A 190 -2.59 16.14 -7.90
CA TRP A 190 -2.25 17.54 -8.13
C TRP A 190 -2.81 18.09 -9.44
N ASP A 191 -2.79 17.27 -10.49
CA ASP A 191 -3.43 17.58 -11.77
C ASP A 191 -4.94 17.81 -11.62
N VAL A 192 -5.64 16.93 -10.88
CA VAL A 192 -7.08 17.09 -10.59
C VAL A 192 -7.34 18.34 -9.77
N TRP A 193 -6.52 18.56 -8.73
CA TRP A 193 -6.66 19.72 -7.88
C TRP A 193 -6.50 21.02 -8.68
N ASN A 194 -5.42 21.14 -9.46
CA ASN A 194 -5.11 22.34 -10.22
C ASN A 194 -6.23 22.70 -11.22
N VAL A 195 -6.88 21.71 -11.82
CA VAL A 195 -7.93 21.92 -12.83
C VAL A 195 -9.34 22.09 -12.24
N LEU A 196 -9.70 21.34 -11.19
CA LEU A 196 -11.09 21.26 -10.72
C LEU A 196 -11.33 21.81 -9.31
N TYR A 197 -10.30 21.86 -8.46
CA TYR A 197 -10.46 22.14 -7.02
C TYR A 197 -9.57 23.27 -6.49
N LYS A 198 -8.72 23.89 -7.32
CA LYS A 198 -7.81 24.98 -6.92
C LYS A 198 -8.51 26.16 -6.26
N THR A 199 -9.73 26.47 -6.68
CA THR A 199 -10.57 27.55 -6.11
C THR A 199 -11.43 27.10 -4.93
N LYS A 200 -11.46 25.81 -4.61
CA LYS A 200 -12.34 25.20 -3.60
C LYS A 200 -11.58 24.69 -2.37
N ILE A 201 -10.38 24.16 -2.58
CA ILE A 201 -9.56 23.53 -1.55
C ILE A 201 -8.18 24.16 -1.58
N LEU A 202 -7.69 24.62 -0.43
CA LEU A 202 -6.34 25.16 -0.31
C LEU A 202 -5.29 24.07 -0.53
N GLU A 203 -4.18 24.43 -1.17
CA GLU A 203 -3.06 23.51 -1.44
C GLU A 203 -2.54 22.83 -0.17
N SER A 204 -2.43 23.58 0.93
CA SER A 204 -1.99 23.07 2.24
C SER A 204 -2.90 21.97 2.77
N ARG A 205 -4.23 22.10 2.57
CA ARG A 205 -5.20 21.08 3.00
C ARG A 205 -5.07 19.80 2.16
N VAL A 206 -4.80 19.92 0.86
CA VAL A 206 -4.54 18.75 0.01
C VAL A 206 -3.28 18.03 0.46
N LYS A 207 -2.20 18.75 0.77
CA LYS A 207 -0.95 18.15 1.32
C LYS A 207 -1.22 17.40 2.61
N GLU A 208 -1.97 17.99 3.53
CA GLU A 208 -2.34 17.35 4.80
C GLU A 208 -3.12 16.04 4.57
N LEU A 209 -4.12 16.07 3.69
CA LEU A 209 -4.96 14.90 3.39
C LEU A 209 -4.17 13.78 2.70
N ILE A 210 -3.27 14.12 1.76
CA ILE A 210 -2.37 13.14 1.12
C ILE A 210 -1.45 12.53 2.19
N SER A 211 -0.85 13.36 3.04
CA SER A 211 0.08 12.91 4.08
C SER A 211 -0.57 11.94 5.06
N ARG A 212 -1.85 12.13 5.40
CA ARG A 212 -2.55 11.31 6.40
C ARG A 212 -3.27 10.10 5.82
N TRP A 213 -3.96 10.27 4.68
CA TRP A 213 -4.84 9.24 4.10
C TRP A 213 -4.34 8.65 2.79
N GLY A 214 -3.20 9.13 2.28
CA GLY A 214 -2.71 8.79 0.96
C GLY A 214 -3.57 9.37 -0.17
N CYS A 215 -3.20 9.02 -1.41
CA CYS A 215 -3.82 9.53 -2.63
C CYS A 215 -5.17 8.85 -2.94
N ILE A 216 -6.18 9.12 -2.10
CA ILE A 216 -7.56 8.64 -2.26
C ILE A 216 -8.45 9.83 -2.65
N PRO A 217 -8.91 9.93 -3.92
CA PRO A 217 -9.69 11.07 -4.40
C PRO A 217 -10.92 11.40 -3.56
N ARG A 218 -11.66 10.38 -3.10
CA ARG A 218 -12.82 10.61 -2.23
C ARG A 218 -12.43 11.34 -0.94
N ARG A 219 -11.32 10.96 -0.31
CA ARG A 219 -10.80 11.61 0.91
C ARG A 219 -10.37 13.05 0.63
N ILE A 220 -9.74 13.28 -0.51
CA ILE A 220 -9.10 14.56 -0.86
C ILE A 220 -10.09 15.58 -1.44
N PHE A 221 -11.11 15.14 -2.17
CA PHE A 221 -11.97 16.02 -2.97
C PHE A 221 -13.45 15.98 -2.59
N ASP A 222 -13.96 14.84 -2.11
CA ASP A 222 -15.37 14.73 -1.69
C ASP A 222 -15.53 14.96 -0.19
N GLU A 223 -14.58 14.47 0.62
CA GLU A 223 -14.64 14.45 2.10
C GLU A 223 -13.63 15.40 2.75
N TYR A 224 -13.14 16.40 2.00
CA TYR A 224 -12.03 17.27 2.42
C TYR A 224 -12.33 18.13 3.67
N ASN A 225 -13.61 18.39 3.94
CA ASN A 225 -14.11 19.09 5.13
C ASN A 225 -14.72 18.13 6.18
N ASP A 226 -14.95 16.86 5.82
CA ASP A 226 -15.67 15.87 6.62
C ASP A 226 -14.76 14.68 6.91
N GLU A 227 -13.58 14.98 7.47
CA GLU A 227 -12.55 14.01 7.75
C GLU A 227 -12.92 13.14 8.98
N PRO A 228 -12.74 11.81 8.91
CA PRO A 228 -12.98 10.94 10.05
C PRO A 228 -11.85 11.07 11.07
N GLU A 229 -12.19 10.92 12.35
CA GLU A 229 -11.20 10.87 13.42
C GLU A 229 -10.32 9.61 13.31
N VAL A 230 -9.00 9.79 13.36
CA VAL A 230 -8.02 8.70 13.28
C VAL A 230 -8.29 7.63 14.34
N ASP A 231 -8.49 8.04 15.60
CA ASP A 231 -8.75 7.15 16.72
C ASP A 231 -10.01 6.29 16.50
N TYR A 232 -11.04 6.88 15.89
CA TYR A 232 -12.24 6.15 15.54
C TYR A 232 -11.96 5.10 14.45
N ILE A 233 -11.29 5.47 13.35
CA ILE A 233 -10.93 4.54 12.27
C ILE A 233 -10.10 3.36 12.80
N VAL A 234 -9.05 3.62 13.60
CA VAL A 234 -8.19 2.56 14.11
C VAL A 234 -8.90 1.66 15.13
N SER A 235 -9.85 2.20 15.90
CA SER A 235 -10.64 1.41 16.86
C SER A 235 -11.55 0.39 16.18
N GLN A 236 -12.06 0.72 14.98
CA GLN A 236 -12.92 -0.16 14.19
C GLN A 236 -12.10 -1.07 13.25
N CYS A 237 -10.85 -0.72 12.97
CA CYS A 237 -10.00 -1.49 12.08
C CYS A 237 -9.54 -2.81 12.73
N ASN A 238 -9.74 -3.92 12.02
CA ASN A 238 -9.15 -5.21 12.35
C ASN A 238 -8.16 -5.61 11.25
N ALA A 239 -6.94 -5.07 11.34
CA ALA A 239 -5.88 -5.27 10.36
C ALA A 239 -5.55 -6.76 10.15
N TYR A 240 -5.51 -7.56 11.22
CA TYR A 240 -5.21 -9.00 11.11
C TYR A 240 -6.24 -9.74 10.26
N ALA A 241 -7.53 -9.57 10.55
CA ALA A 241 -8.59 -10.22 9.78
C ALA A 241 -8.66 -9.68 8.35
N TYR A 242 -8.45 -8.37 8.16
CA TYR A 242 -8.36 -7.76 6.84
C TYR A 242 -7.26 -8.40 5.99
N LEU A 243 -6.05 -8.56 6.53
CA LEU A 243 -4.95 -9.25 5.82
C LEU A 243 -5.24 -10.74 5.59
N LYS A 244 -5.76 -11.44 6.60
CA LYS A 244 -6.02 -12.89 6.55
C LYS A 244 -7.02 -13.27 5.45
N ASN A 245 -8.01 -12.42 5.24
CA ASN A 245 -9.12 -12.71 4.34
C ASN A 245 -8.96 -12.05 2.96
N ASP A 246 -7.73 -11.72 2.55
CA ASP A 246 -7.44 -10.99 1.29
C ASP A 246 -8.26 -9.68 1.17
N GLY A 247 -8.27 -8.91 2.26
CA GLY A 247 -9.07 -7.71 2.42
C GLY A 247 -10.53 -7.97 2.78
N GLY A 248 -11.01 -9.23 2.78
CA GLY A 248 -12.40 -9.59 2.99
C GLY A 248 -12.88 -9.67 4.45
N ASP A 249 -14.20 -9.64 4.61
CA ASP A 249 -14.98 -9.99 5.81
C ASP A 249 -15.10 -9.03 7.00
N LEU A 250 -14.58 -7.80 6.97
CA LEU A 250 -14.93 -6.83 8.01
C LEU A 250 -15.11 -5.43 7.43
N ASP A 251 -16.01 -4.66 8.04
CA ASP A 251 -16.51 -3.35 7.65
C ASP A 251 -15.49 -2.55 6.82
N ASP A 252 -15.55 -2.76 5.50
CA ASP A 252 -14.59 -2.25 4.50
C ASP A 252 -14.51 -0.73 4.51
N ASN A 253 -15.47 -0.09 5.17
CA ASN A 253 -15.50 1.32 5.45
C ASN A 253 -14.31 1.73 6.30
N TYR A 254 -13.80 0.94 7.25
CA TYR A 254 -12.71 1.38 8.15
C TYR A 254 -11.35 0.84 7.72
N SER A 255 -11.22 -0.48 7.57
CA SER A 255 -9.92 -1.10 7.25
C SER A 255 -9.39 -0.66 5.89
N GLY A 256 -10.26 -0.43 4.90
CA GLY A 256 -9.86 0.10 3.60
C GLY A 256 -9.46 1.58 3.59
N GLN A 257 -9.70 2.31 4.69
CA GLN A 257 -9.14 3.66 4.90
C GLN A 257 -7.78 3.62 5.57
N ALA A 258 -7.53 2.62 6.42
CA ALA A 258 -6.30 2.52 7.17
C ALA A 258 -5.20 1.73 6.43
N ILE A 259 -5.61 0.82 5.53
CA ILE A 259 -4.71 -0.09 4.79
C ILE A 259 -5.10 -0.09 3.32
N HIS A 260 -4.20 0.38 2.47
CA HIS A 260 -4.34 0.40 1.03
C HIS A 260 -3.86 -0.88 0.37
N ILE A 261 -4.44 -1.15 -0.79
CA ILE A 261 -4.01 -2.20 -1.72
C ILE A 261 -3.16 -1.56 -2.81
N ILE A 262 -1.90 -1.98 -2.91
CA ILE A 262 -0.99 -1.55 -3.96
C ILE A 262 -0.73 -2.74 -4.89
N PRO A 263 -1.14 -2.67 -6.16
CA PRO A 263 -0.92 -3.77 -7.10
C PRO A 263 0.54 -3.87 -7.54
N ASN A 264 0.94 -5.05 -7.98
CA ASN A 264 2.14 -5.22 -8.81
C ASN A 264 1.91 -4.64 -10.23
N SER A 265 2.96 -4.64 -11.06
CA SER A 265 2.93 -4.01 -12.39
C SER A 265 1.93 -4.62 -13.37
N ASP A 266 1.55 -5.89 -13.21
CA ASP A 266 0.57 -6.56 -14.06
C ASP A 266 -0.83 -6.66 -13.43
N PHE A 267 -1.03 -6.01 -12.29
CA PHE A 267 -2.26 -5.95 -11.51
C PHE A 267 -2.75 -7.29 -10.95
N THR A 268 -2.04 -8.40 -11.11
CA THR A 268 -2.53 -9.73 -10.69
C THR A 268 -2.18 -10.10 -9.25
N ASP A 269 -1.26 -9.37 -8.63
CA ASP A 269 -0.89 -9.50 -7.22
C ASP A 269 -0.85 -8.14 -6.52
N LYS A 270 -0.68 -8.15 -5.19
CA LYS A 270 -0.82 -6.97 -4.34
C LYS A 270 0.02 -7.02 -3.07
N THR A 271 0.31 -5.83 -2.56
CA THR A 271 0.77 -5.61 -1.19
C THR A 271 -0.25 -4.75 -0.42
N TYR A 272 -0.27 -4.92 0.89
CA TYR A 272 -1.06 -4.13 1.82
C TYR A 272 -0.15 -3.16 2.54
N VAL A 273 -0.44 -1.87 2.39
CA VAL A 273 0.39 -0.78 2.92
C VAL A 273 -0.48 0.09 3.82
N PRO A 274 0.00 0.50 5.01
CA PRO A 274 -0.69 1.51 5.82
C PRO A 274 -1.01 2.76 5.01
N ALA A 275 -2.06 3.49 5.40
CA ALA A 275 -2.43 4.72 4.73
C ALA A 275 -1.37 5.82 4.80
N SER A 276 -0.69 5.88 5.93
CA SER A 276 0.42 6.77 6.21
C SER A 276 1.20 6.24 7.42
N THR A 277 2.34 6.87 7.71
CA THR A 277 3.07 6.65 8.96
C THR A 277 2.20 6.94 10.18
N GLU A 278 1.46 8.06 10.16
CA GLU A 278 0.54 8.46 11.24
C GLU A 278 -0.50 7.37 11.54
N ILE A 279 -1.15 6.84 10.49
CA ILE A 279 -2.14 5.77 10.64
C ILE A 279 -1.51 4.45 11.11
N CYS A 280 -0.30 4.13 10.64
CA CYS A 280 0.43 2.93 11.07
C CYS A 280 0.75 2.97 12.56
N GLU A 281 1.27 4.10 13.04
CA GLU A 281 1.58 4.33 14.46
C GLU A 281 0.32 4.31 15.33
N ALA A 282 -0.76 4.94 14.85
CA ALA A 282 -2.05 4.93 15.55
C ALA A 282 -2.62 3.50 15.68
N LEU A 283 -2.58 2.69 14.61
CA LEU A 283 -2.97 1.28 14.66
C LEU A 283 -2.12 0.49 15.66
N PHE A 284 -0.79 0.66 15.61
CA PHE A 284 0.11 -0.02 16.51
C PHE A 284 -0.15 0.36 17.97
N LYS A 285 -0.30 1.66 18.28
CA LYS A 285 -0.62 2.15 19.62
C LYS A 285 -1.97 1.62 20.11
N HIS A 286 -2.97 1.61 19.25
CA HIS A 286 -4.28 1.05 19.57
C HIS A 286 -4.18 -0.44 19.95
N TYR A 287 -3.54 -1.27 19.13
CA TYR A 287 -3.38 -2.69 19.43
C TYR A 287 -2.47 -2.94 20.64
N LYS A 288 -1.41 -2.14 20.82
CA LYS A 288 -0.52 -2.25 21.99
C LYS A 288 -1.28 -2.07 23.30
N ASN A 289 -2.27 -1.17 23.33
CA ASN A 289 -3.04 -0.85 24.53
C ASN A 289 -4.24 -1.77 24.76
N HIS A 290 -4.80 -2.40 23.72
CA HIS A 290 -6.07 -3.13 23.82
C HIS A 290 -6.00 -4.59 23.38
N LYS A 291 -5.12 -4.94 22.43
CA LYS A 291 -5.09 -6.24 21.73
C LYS A 291 -3.67 -6.59 21.25
N GLN A 292 -2.72 -6.76 22.17
CA GLN A 292 -1.29 -6.99 21.84
C GLN A 292 -1.06 -8.24 20.98
N ASP A 293 -1.94 -9.24 21.11
CA ASP A 293 -1.90 -10.48 20.32
C ASP A 293 -2.06 -10.21 18.81
N ILE A 294 -2.79 -9.16 18.41
CA ILE A 294 -2.95 -8.78 17.01
C ILE A 294 -1.62 -8.36 16.39
N ILE A 295 -0.78 -7.61 17.11
CA ILE A 295 0.55 -7.19 16.63
C ILE A 295 1.38 -8.42 16.29
N VAL A 296 1.47 -9.35 17.23
CA VAL A 296 2.27 -10.58 17.05
C VAL A 296 1.68 -11.47 15.94
N LYS A 297 0.35 -11.60 15.85
CA LYS A 297 -0.31 -12.32 14.76
C LYS A 297 -0.01 -11.71 13.39
N ILE A 298 0.03 -10.39 13.28
CA ILE A 298 0.34 -9.70 12.03
C ILE A 298 1.79 -9.98 11.63
N ILE A 299 2.72 -9.76 12.55
CA ILE A 299 4.17 -9.94 12.29
C ILE A 299 4.44 -11.38 11.85
N ARG A 300 3.99 -12.39 12.61
CA ARG A 300 4.29 -13.80 12.33
C ARG A 300 3.65 -14.32 11.04
N ASN A 301 2.41 -13.92 10.75
CA ASN A 301 1.65 -14.51 9.64
C ASN A 301 1.87 -13.77 8.31
N PHE A 302 2.29 -12.50 8.34
CA PHE A 302 2.32 -11.67 7.12
C PHE A 302 3.68 -11.09 6.75
N ALA A 303 4.73 -11.23 7.56
CA ALA A 303 6.08 -10.73 7.24
C ALA A 303 6.61 -11.22 5.87
N ARG A 304 6.25 -12.43 5.42
CA ARG A 304 6.68 -13.01 4.14
C ARG A 304 5.58 -13.03 3.06
N GLY A 305 4.55 -12.20 3.19
CA GLY A 305 3.40 -12.19 2.29
C GLY A 305 2.93 -10.79 1.91
N ALA A 306 1.72 -10.68 1.37
CA ALA A 306 1.16 -9.41 0.93
C ALA A 306 1.08 -8.34 2.05
N GLY A 307 1.01 -8.74 3.33
CA GLY A 307 1.04 -7.83 4.47
C GLY A 307 2.44 -7.52 5.02
N GLY A 308 3.50 -7.85 4.28
CA GLY A 308 4.90 -7.72 4.71
C GLY A 308 5.24 -6.32 5.18
N THR A 309 4.87 -5.29 4.42
CA THR A 309 5.13 -3.89 4.77
C THR A 309 4.52 -3.49 6.12
N LEU A 310 3.27 -3.90 6.41
CA LEU A 310 2.66 -3.62 7.72
C LEU A 310 3.34 -4.42 8.84
N ALA A 311 3.65 -5.69 8.59
CA ALA A 311 4.31 -6.57 9.54
C ALA A 311 5.72 -6.08 9.91
N GLU A 312 6.49 -5.61 8.93
CA GLU A 312 7.82 -5.01 9.11
C GLU A 312 7.74 -3.77 10.01
N ARG A 313 6.84 -2.82 9.70
CA ARG A 313 6.65 -1.61 10.53
C ARG A 313 6.20 -1.94 11.95
N PHE A 314 5.32 -2.91 12.12
CA PHE A 314 4.89 -3.36 13.44
C PHE A 314 6.03 -4.01 14.22
N PHE A 315 6.88 -4.79 13.55
CA PHE A 315 8.05 -5.39 14.16
C PHE A 315 9.08 -4.34 14.56
N GLU A 316 9.34 -3.35 13.70
CA GLU A 316 10.22 -2.20 13.96
C GLU A 316 9.79 -1.44 15.23
N MET A 317 8.52 -1.02 15.30
CA MET A 317 7.97 -0.33 16.48
C MET A 317 8.00 -1.20 17.75
N PHE A 318 7.74 -2.51 17.61
CA PHE A 318 7.81 -3.46 18.72
C PHE A 318 9.25 -3.64 19.23
N ALA A 319 10.21 -3.78 18.33
CA ALA A 319 11.62 -3.93 18.65
C ALA A 319 12.18 -2.67 19.33
N HIS A 320 11.87 -1.46 18.84
CA HIS A 320 12.26 -0.22 19.50
C HIS A 320 11.76 -0.15 20.94
N ASP A 321 10.49 -0.50 21.20
CA ASP A 321 9.95 -0.45 22.56
C ASP A 321 10.68 -1.40 23.52
N ILE A 322 11.02 -2.60 23.07
CA ILE A 322 11.70 -3.61 23.89
C ILE A 322 13.19 -3.29 24.08
N LEU A 323 13.90 -2.89 23.01
CA LEU A 323 15.32 -2.52 23.08
C LEU A 323 15.56 -1.29 23.96
N ARG A 324 14.61 -0.34 23.92
CA ARG A 324 14.62 0.85 24.78
C ARG A 324 14.39 0.49 26.25
N LYS A 325 13.35 -0.30 26.55
CA LYS A 325 13.04 -0.74 27.93
C LYS A 325 14.17 -1.54 28.57
N GLY A 326 14.97 -2.22 27.74
CA GLY A 326 16.04 -3.06 28.19
C GLY A 326 15.54 -4.42 28.66
N ALA A 327 16.30 -5.46 28.36
CA ALA A 327 16.08 -6.84 28.74
C ALA A 327 17.39 -7.61 28.50
N THR A 328 17.37 -8.91 28.75
CA THR A 328 18.40 -9.83 28.26
C THR A 328 18.01 -10.32 26.87
N PHE A 329 18.92 -10.24 25.92
CA PHE A 329 18.73 -10.69 24.54
C PHE A 329 19.77 -11.74 24.18
N THR A 330 19.37 -12.71 23.36
CA THR A 330 20.32 -13.62 22.72
C THR A 330 20.91 -12.94 21.50
N VAL A 331 22.24 -12.89 21.41
CA VAL A 331 22.96 -12.36 20.26
C VAL A 331 23.96 -13.38 19.72
N ARG A 332 24.34 -13.22 18.47
CA ARG A 332 25.38 -14.04 17.84
C ARG A 332 26.21 -13.18 16.90
N ARG A 333 27.53 -13.23 17.05
CA ARG A 333 28.44 -12.51 16.15
C ARG A 333 28.38 -13.07 14.73
N LEU A 334 28.42 -12.19 13.74
CA LEU A 334 28.40 -12.53 12.32
C LEU A 334 29.83 -12.41 11.76
N ILE A 335 30.30 -13.47 11.09
CA ILE A 335 31.63 -13.53 10.47
C ILE A 335 31.57 -14.09 9.05
N LYS A 336 32.60 -13.80 8.26
CA LYS A 336 32.64 -14.03 6.80
C LYS A 336 32.51 -15.49 6.39
N ASP A 337 33.03 -16.42 7.19
CA ASP A 337 33.11 -17.84 6.81
C ASP A 337 31.83 -18.63 7.09
N GLY A 338 30.75 -17.97 7.52
CA GLY A 338 29.46 -18.61 7.79
C GLY A 338 29.48 -19.59 8.97
N ILE A 339 30.60 -19.72 9.67
CA ILE A 339 30.75 -20.49 10.90
C ILE A 339 29.86 -19.82 11.95
N LYS A 340 28.87 -20.58 12.45
CA LYS A 340 27.99 -20.12 13.52
C LYS A 340 28.82 -19.92 14.79
N GLN A 341 28.94 -18.66 15.19
CA GLN A 341 29.51 -18.28 16.47
C GLN A 341 28.58 -18.72 17.61
N PRO A 342 29.11 -18.93 18.84
CA PRO A 342 28.26 -19.20 19.99
C PRO A 342 27.25 -18.09 20.21
N GLU A 343 26.13 -18.46 20.81
CA GLU A 343 25.14 -17.51 21.31
C GLU A 343 25.66 -16.88 22.60
N GLU A 344 25.43 -15.57 22.73
CA GLU A 344 25.85 -14.76 23.88
C GLU A 344 24.62 -14.04 24.45
N GLU A 345 24.65 -13.74 25.75
CA GLU A 345 23.63 -12.91 26.39
C GLU A 345 24.06 -11.44 26.38
N LEU A 346 23.20 -10.58 25.81
CA LEU A 346 23.34 -9.14 25.85
C LEU A 346 22.34 -8.56 26.86
N HIS A 347 22.86 -8.07 27.98
CA HIS A 347 22.05 -7.37 28.98
C HIS A 347 21.97 -5.88 28.67
N LEU A 348 20.75 -5.39 28.46
CA LEU A 348 20.48 -3.99 28.16
C LEU A 348 19.63 -3.36 29.27
N HIS A 349 20.04 -2.20 29.75
CA HIS A 349 19.27 -1.38 30.69
C HIS A 349 18.31 -0.43 29.98
N ASN A 350 17.28 0.02 30.68
CA ASN A 350 16.33 1.00 30.17
C ASN A 350 17.04 2.31 29.79
N LEU A 351 16.69 2.87 28.63
CA LEU A 351 17.16 4.18 28.18
C LEU A 351 15.97 5.10 27.87
N PRO A 352 16.03 6.39 28.22
CA PRO A 352 15.07 7.38 27.72
C PRO A 352 15.12 7.46 26.19
N LEU A 353 13.98 7.77 25.57
CA LEU A 353 13.88 7.97 24.12
C LEU A 353 14.38 9.37 23.75
N ASN A 354 15.16 9.46 22.67
CA ASN A 354 15.45 10.70 21.98
C ASN A 354 15.11 10.55 20.50
N GLN A 355 14.34 11.48 19.94
CA GLN A 355 14.12 11.54 18.49
C GLN A 355 15.04 12.62 17.91
N PHE A 356 15.65 12.34 16.76
CA PHE A 356 16.60 13.27 16.15
C PHE A 356 16.37 13.45 14.66
N ARG A 357 16.56 14.67 14.16
CA ARG A 357 16.62 14.99 12.72
C ARG A 357 18.04 15.12 12.23
N ASN A 358 18.92 15.64 13.09
CA ASN A 358 20.33 15.86 12.77
C ASN A 358 21.22 14.98 13.64
N ILE A 359 22.32 14.49 13.07
CA ILE A 359 23.31 13.68 13.80
C ILE A 359 23.89 14.39 15.04
N ILE A 360 23.87 15.72 15.09
CA ILE A 360 24.34 16.52 16.23
C ILE A 360 23.41 16.35 17.46
N GLU A 361 22.15 15.98 17.25
CA GLU A 361 21.17 15.79 18.33
C GLU A 361 21.27 14.41 18.99
N ILE A 362 22.10 13.51 18.45
CA ILE A 362 22.35 12.18 19.02
C ILE A 362 23.01 12.34 20.40
N THR A 363 22.33 11.84 21.43
CA THR A 363 22.75 12.03 22.82
C THR A 363 23.14 10.69 23.47
N PRO A 364 24.35 10.58 24.06
CA PRO A 364 24.75 9.42 24.87
C PRO A 364 23.80 9.21 26.06
N GLY A 365 23.56 7.95 26.44
CA GLY A 365 22.61 7.62 27.50
C GLY A 365 21.13 7.68 27.08
N TYR A 366 20.84 7.92 25.80
CA TYR A 366 19.51 7.84 25.22
C TYR A 366 19.44 6.75 24.15
N TYR A 367 18.24 6.25 23.91
CA TYR A 367 17.90 5.46 22.73
C TYR A 367 17.47 6.43 21.62
N ASN A 368 18.35 6.67 20.66
CA ASN A 368 18.17 7.69 19.63
C ASN A 368 17.52 7.06 18.38
N ILE A 369 16.37 7.57 17.96
CA ILE A 369 15.64 7.14 16.75
C ILE A 369 15.60 8.33 15.78
N PRO A 370 15.96 8.16 14.50
CA PRO A 370 15.83 9.21 13.50
C PRO A 370 14.34 9.53 13.25
N GLU A 371 13.97 10.81 13.15
CA GLU A 371 12.62 11.22 12.75
C GLU A 371 12.37 10.97 11.25
N ASP A 372 13.41 11.15 10.43
CA ASP A 372 13.37 10.90 8.99
C ASP A 372 13.91 9.50 8.68
N ALA A 373 13.14 8.73 7.91
CA ALA A 373 13.57 7.43 7.37
C ALA A 373 14.79 7.52 6.41
N ASN A 374 15.27 8.74 6.12
CA ASN A 374 16.43 9.00 5.25
C ASN A 374 17.78 8.69 5.91
N PHE A 375 17.81 8.22 7.17
CA PHE A 375 19.02 7.68 7.77
C PHE A 375 19.26 6.23 7.31
N GLU A 376 19.70 6.09 6.05
CA GLU A 376 19.67 4.85 5.25
C GLU A 376 20.39 3.61 5.85
N SER A 377 21.15 3.77 6.94
CA SER A 377 22.04 2.72 7.47
C SER A 377 21.56 2.05 8.75
N VAL A 378 20.79 2.74 9.60
CA VAL A 378 20.42 2.25 10.93
C VAL A 378 19.06 2.82 11.34
N ASP A 379 18.29 2.01 12.07
CA ASP A 379 16.97 2.39 12.59
C ASP A 379 17.07 3.00 13.99
N ALA A 380 18.14 2.72 14.75
CA ALA A 380 18.40 3.38 16.03
C ALA A 380 19.88 3.35 16.44
N ILE A 381 20.24 4.29 17.33
CA ILE A 381 21.59 4.49 17.83
C ILE A 381 21.55 4.65 19.36
N ALA A 382 22.36 3.88 20.08
CA ALA A 382 22.61 4.06 21.50
C ALA A 382 24.13 4.19 21.74
N PRO A 383 24.66 5.44 21.73
CA PRO A 383 26.08 5.68 21.92
C PRO A 383 26.52 5.33 23.34
N GLN A 384 27.74 4.81 23.48
CA GLN A 384 28.38 4.54 24.77
C GLN A 384 27.55 3.63 25.69
N ARG A 385 26.79 2.70 25.11
CA ARG A 385 26.03 1.68 25.83
C ARG A 385 26.95 0.49 26.10
N ASN A 386 27.15 0.15 27.38
CA ASN A 386 28.03 -0.93 27.82
C ASN A 386 29.45 -0.82 27.23
N GLU A 387 30.08 0.36 27.34
CA GLU A 387 31.45 0.62 26.84
C GLU A 387 31.62 0.46 25.32
N SER A 388 30.53 0.44 24.56
CA SER A 388 30.54 0.38 23.09
C SER A 388 29.45 1.26 22.49
N HIS A 389 29.50 1.50 21.18
CA HIS A 389 28.40 2.13 20.47
C HIS A 389 27.48 1.06 19.89
N HIS A 390 26.19 1.08 20.27
CA HIS A 390 25.22 0.15 19.71
C HIS A 390 24.45 0.82 18.58
N LEU A 391 24.48 0.17 17.42
CA LEU A 391 23.67 0.51 16.25
C LEU A 391 22.65 -0.61 16.04
N TYR A 392 21.44 -0.26 15.64
CA TYR A 392 20.35 -1.22 15.42
C TYR A 392 19.82 -1.10 14.00
N GLN A 393 19.66 -2.26 13.37
CA GLN A 393 19.04 -2.41 12.06
C GLN A 393 17.99 -3.51 12.17
N ILE A 394 16.72 -3.15 12.13
CA ILE A 394 15.58 -4.01 12.44
C ILE A 394 15.02 -4.58 11.16
N THR A 395 14.89 -5.91 11.10
CA THR A 395 14.43 -6.56 9.87
C THR A 395 13.71 -7.87 10.12
N THR A 396 12.74 -8.18 9.26
CA THR A 396 12.14 -9.52 9.15
C THR A 396 12.73 -10.33 7.99
N ALA A 397 13.62 -9.73 7.18
CA ALA A 397 14.28 -10.37 6.06
C ALA A 397 15.56 -11.11 6.51
N GLU A 398 16.05 -12.00 5.65
CA GLU A 398 17.32 -12.72 5.88
C GLU A 398 18.55 -11.89 5.47
N THR A 399 18.32 -10.88 4.64
CA THR A 399 19.36 -9.97 4.12
C THR A 399 18.92 -8.54 4.34
N HIS A 400 19.83 -7.74 4.87
CA HIS A 400 19.68 -6.29 4.99
C HIS A 400 21.05 -5.65 4.84
N ASP A 401 21.36 -5.19 3.63
CA ASP A 401 22.66 -4.59 3.34
C ASP A 401 22.86 -3.29 4.12
N ILE A 402 24.12 -2.98 4.39
CA ILE A 402 24.55 -1.82 5.16
C ILE A 402 24.94 -0.71 4.20
N LYS A 403 24.21 0.40 4.23
CA LYS A 403 24.53 1.59 3.44
C LYS A 403 25.75 2.28 4.04
N VAL A 404 26.86 2.36 3.32
CA VAL A 404 28.10 2.99 3.85
C VAL A 404 27.93 4.50 4.03
N ASN A 405 27.14 5.13 3.16
CA ASN A 405 26.90 6.58 3.16
C ASN A 405 26.22 7.11 4.42
N GLY A 406 25.32 6.35 5.06
CA GLY A 406 24.72 6.80 6.33
C GLY A 406 25.67 6.58 7.51
N LEU A 407 26.44 5.48 7.55
CA LEU A 407 27.42 5.25 8.59
C LEU A 407 28.57 6.26 8.58
N SER A 408 29.04 6.68 7.40
CA SER A 408 30.12 7.67 7.29
C SER A 408 29.76 9.01 7.95
N LYS A 409 28.47 9.36 7.99
CA LYS A 409 27.98 10.57 8.67
C LYS A 409 28.12 10.49 10.20
N LEU A 410 28.22 9.29 10.78
CA LEU A 410 28.30 9.08 12.23
C LEU A 410 29.72 9.07 12.78
N GLU A 411 30.74 9.23 11.94
CA GLU A 411 32.14 9.06 12.34
C GLU A 411 32.48 9.87 13.60
N ASN A 412 32.09 11.15 13.64
CA ASN A 412 32.39 12.02 14.79
C ASN A 412 31.60 11.65 16.05
N ASN A 413 30.41 11.05 15.91
CA ASN A 413 29.57 10.63 17.02
C ASN A 413 30.00 9.28 17.63
N LEU A 414 30.73 8.45 16.87
CA LEU A 414 31.07 7.07 17.24
C LEU A 414 32.58 6.82 17.41
N LYS A 415 33.39 7.88 17.50
CA LYS A 415 34.84 7.78 17.69
C LYS A 415 35.20 7.26 19.08
N GLY A 416 36.20 6.38 19.13
CA GLY A 416 36.93 6.04 20.34
C GLY A 416 36.48 4.77 21.08
N LEU A 417 35.35 4.16 20.68
CA LEU A 417 34.89 2.87 21.23
C LEU A 417 34.53 1.88 20.12
N PRO A 418 34.50 0.57 20.41
CA PRO A 418 33.99 -0.44 19.49
C PRO A 418 32.55 -0.14 19.06
N ILE A 419 32.21 -0.49 17.82
CA ILE A 419 30.87 -0.26 17.28
C ILE A 419 30.23 -1.62 17.01
N HIS A 420 29.11 -1.89 17.68
CA HIS A 420 28.33 -3.11 17.51
C HIS A 420 27.08 -2.78 16.72
N LEU A 421 27.01 -3.30 15.50
CA LEU A 421 25.81 -3.22 14.65
C LEU A 421 24.98 -4.50 14.84
N TYR A 422 23.83 -4.34 15.47
CA TYR A 422 22.88 -5.41 15.74
C TYR A 422 21.79 -5.44 14.67
N PHE A 423 21.76 -6.53 13.90
CA PHE A 423 20.62 -6.91 13.08
C PHE A 423 19.56 -7.55 13.97
N VAL A 424 18.49 -6.80 14.23
CA VAL A 424 17.42 -7.18 15.13
C VAL A 424 16.39 -7.97 14.35
N VAL A 425 16.23 -9.25 14.68
CA VAL A 425 15.38 -10.19 13.95
C VAL A 425 14.38 -10.90 14.87
N PRO A 426 13.22 -11.32 14.36
CA PRO A 426 12.23 -12.00 15.18
C PRO A 426 12.56 -13.49 15.37
N ASN A 427 11.92 -14.11 16.36
CA ASN A 427 12.06 -15.53 16.70
C ASN A 427 11.24 -16.51 15.84
N PHE A 428 10.86 -16.16 14.61
CA PHE A 428 10.15 -17.06 13.69
C PHE A 428 10.90 -17.23 12.37
N GLY A 429 10.56 -18.30 11.64
CA GLY A 429 11.11 -18.56 10.31
C GLY A 429 12.61 -18.86 10.28
N ASP A 430 13.18 -19.30 11.42
CA ASP A 430 14.61 -19.57 11.62
C ASP A 430 15.56 -18.41 11.26
N THR A 431 15.03 -17.18 11.18
CA THR A 431 15.78 -16.00 10.72
C THR A 431 17.06 -15.81 11.53
N PHE A 432 16.99 -15.86 12.87
CA PHE A 432 18.18 -15.72 13.74
C PHE A 432 19.26 -16.77 13.47
N ASN A 433 18.86 -18.03 13.31
CA ASN A 433 19.78 -19.14 13.10
C ASN A 433 20.45 -19.10 11.72
N ASN A 434 19.73 -18.58 10.72
CA ASN A 434 20.19 -18.56 9.34
C ASN A 434 20.81 -17.21 8.94
N PHE A 435 20.65 -16.16 9.74
CA PHE A 435 21.17 -14.83 9.46
C PHE A 435 22.70 -14.85 9.28
N ARG A 436 23.16 -14.25 8.19
CA ARG A 436 24.57 -14.23 7.77
C ARG A 436 25.16 -12.83 7.86
N LEU A 437 26.48 -12.73 7.68
CA LEU A 437 27.17 -11.46 7.57
C LEU A 437 26.58 -10.66 6.39
N GLN A 438 26.25 -9.40 6.65
CA GLN A 438 25.62 -8.51 5.67
C GLN A 438 26.68 -7.71 4.91
N LYS A 439 26.37 -7.39 3.65
CA LYS A 439 27.29 -6.65 2.79
C LYS A 439 27.24 -5.17 3.08
N TYR A 440 28.35 -4.50 2.81
CA TYR A 440 28.41 -3.05 2.74
C TYR A 440 28.14 -2.63 1.29
N VAL A 441 27.23 -1.69 1.09
CA VAL A 441 26.80 -1.23 -0.25
C VAL A 441 26.73 0.29 -0.34
N THR A 442 26.79 0.80 -1.57
CA THR A 442 26.52 2.20 -1.91
C THR A 442 25.02 2.51 -1.80
N SER A 443 24.65 3.80 -1.95
CA SER A 443 23.24 4.22 -2.08
C SER A 443 22.51 3.47 -3.20
N GLU A 444 23.23 3.15 -4.28
CA GLU A 444 22.73 2.41 -5.46
C GLU A 444 22.70 0.87 -5.29
N ASN A 445 22.93 0.34 -4.07
CA ASN A 445 22.98 -1.10 -3.77
C ASN A 445 24.13 -1.86 -4.47
N ILE A 446 25.23 -1.18 -4.79
CA ILE A 446 26.43 -1.81 -5.34
C ILE A 446 27.38 -2.13 -4.19
N GLU A 447 28.00 -3.32 -4.22
CA GLU A 447 28.97 -3.74 -3.19
C GLU A 447 30.11 -2.71 -3.06
N TYR A 448 30.34 -2.25 -1.84
CA TYR A 448 31.26 -1.14 -1.58
C TYR A 448 32.72 -1.60 -1.60
N SER A 449 33.52 -1.00 -2.48
CA SER A 449 34.93 -1.35 -2.71
C SER A 449 35.91 -0.20 -2.49
N GLU A 450 35.43 1.04 -2.38
CA GLU A 450 36.24 2.28 -2.30
C GLU A 450 36.78 2.61 -0.89
N TRP A 451 37.07 1.58 -0.10
CA TRP A 451 37.52 1.73 1.29
C TRP A 451 38.78 2.60 1.40
N HIS A 452 39.77 2.39 0.54
CA HIS A 452 41.08 3.06 0.58
C HIS A 452 41.09 4.47 -0.03
N LEU A 453 40.04 4.83 -0.76
CA LEU A 453 39.94 6.12 -1.45
C LEU A 453 39.14 7.15 -0.64
N THR A 454 38.55 6.73 0.48
CA THR A 454 37.63 7.52 1.28
C THR A 454 37.97 7.42 2.76
N HIS A 455 37.48 8.36 3.58
CA HIS A 455 37.63 8.31 5.04
C HIS A 455 36.68 7.27 5.69
N THR A 456 36.40 6.14 5.02
CA THR A 456 35.42 5.12 5.45
C THR A 456 36.05 3.81 5.93
N GLU A 457 37.39 3.69 5.91
CA GLU A 457 38.10 2.47 6.40
C GLU A 457 37.73 2.10 7.84
N TRP A 458 37.46 3.10 8.69
CA TRP A 458 37.04 2.87 10.07
C TRP A 458 35.76 2.04 10.16
N ILE A 459 34.83 2.16 9.20
CA ILE A 459 33.59 1.39 9.19
C ILE A 459 33.92 -0.09 9.06
N ARG A 460 34.75 -0.43 8.06
CA ARG A 460 35.17 -1.82 7.82
C ARG A 460 35.96 -2.39 9.01
N ASN A 461 36.79 -1.57 9.65
CA ASN A 461 37.71 -2.02 10.69
C ASN A 461 37.09 -2.08 12.08
N ASN A 462 36.13 -1.20 12.38
CA ASN A 462 35.62 -0.99 13.75
C ASN A 462 34.17 -1.44 13.94
N VAL A 463 33.39 -1.64 12.86
CA VAL A 463 32.00 -2.11 12.96
C VAL A 463 31.95 -3.63 13.00
N ILE A 464 31.52 -4.17 14.13
CA ILE A 464 31.31 -5.60 14.33
C ILE A 464 29.81 -5.88 14.18
N GLN A 465 29.48 -6.83 13.30
CA GLN A 465 28.09 -7.21 13.05
C GLN A 465 27.65 -8.34 13.99
N TYR A 466 26.47 -8.19 14.55
CA TYR A 466 25.77 -9.18 15.38
C TYR A 466 24.36 -9.38 14.84
N VAL A 467 23.81 -10.58 14.99
CA VAL A 467 22.35 -10.78 14.94
C VAL A 467 21.82 -10.80 16.38
N LEU A 468 20.68 -10.15 16.62
CA LEU A 468 20.01 -10.05 17.91
C LEU A 468 18.59 -10.60 17.81
N LEU A 469 18.24 -11.53 18.69
CA LEU A 469 16.94 -12.18 18.72
C LEU A 469 15.92 -11.38 19.55
N VAL A 470 14.82 -10.99 18.93
CA VAL A 470 13.63 -10.49 19.64
C VAL A 470 12.58 -11.59 19.72
N ASN A 471 12.25 -11.99 20.95
CA ASN A 471 11.23 -12.98 21.21
C ASN A 471 9.83 -12.35 21.15
N LEU A 472 9.09 -12.65 20.08
CA LEU A 472 7.65 -12.38 20.06
C LEU A 472 6.96 -13.38 20.99
N PRO A 473 6.06 -12.95 21.89
CA PRO A 473 5.38 -13.86 22.81
C PRO A 473 4.55 -14.89 22.04
N TYR A 474 4.51 -16.12 22.54
CA TYR A 474 3.63 -17.15 21.98
C TYR A 474 2.19 -16.85 22.38
N ILE A 475 1.32 -16.77 21.38
CA ILE A 475 -0.12 -16.67 21.61
C ILE A 475 -0.64 -18.10 21.65
N THR A 476 -1.04 -18.56 22.84
CA THR A 476 -1.87 -19.76 23.00
C THR A 476 -3.25 -19.46 22.42
N TYR A 477 -3.70 -20.30 21.48
CA TYR A 477 -4.99 -20.20 20.82
C TYR A 477 -6.13 -20.69 21.70
#